data_AF-A0A1Y2U903-F1
#
_entry.id   AF-A0A1Y2U903-F1
#
_cell.length_a   1.000
_cell.length_b   1.000
_cell.length_c   1.000
_cell.angle_alpha   90.00
_cell.angle_beta   90.00
_cell.angle_gamma   90.00
#
_symmetry.space_group_name_H-M   'P 1'
#
loop_
_entity.id
_entity.type
_entity.pdbx_description
1 polymer ?
#
loop_
_entity_poly.entity_id
_entity_poly.type
_entity_poly.pdbx_seq_one_letter_code
_entity_poly.pdbx_strand_id
1 'polypeptide(L)'
;MRFTTIAASLVAAAASATAACLEQPPSAIGFPINFDITPSRPNTISFQIPPNSVGPCQLIAKFPNGYPITSTGSDLVNVIALDGPAQGALVGSLRFRAGGKTFINSFACRDVMTYELEIAQGEGEVKFSQIQGAGLFMDVGDCY
;
A
#
# COMPACT_ATOMS: atom_id res chain seq x y z
N MET A 1 14.52 63.98 14.90
CA MET A 1 14.85 62.70 15.54
C MET A 1 14.38 61.59 14.60
N ARG A 2 15.31 60.87 13.97
CA ARG A 2 15.02 59.84 12.95
C ARG A 2 14.75 58.50 13.66
N PHE A 3 13.60 57.92 13.37
CA PHE A 3 13.20 56.58 13.78
C PHE A 3 13.80 55.55 12.81
N THR A 4 14.40 54.48 13.32
CA THR A 4 14.76 53.32 12.49
C THR A 4 14.66 52.06 13.34
N THR A 5 13.51 51.40 13.25
CA THR A 5 13.26 50.11 13.91
C THR A 5 13.47 49.02 12.87
N ILE A 6 14.48 48.19 13.06
CA ILE A 6 14.79 47.05 12.18
C ILE A 6 13.92 45.88 12.65
N ALA A 7 12.98 45.44 11.82
CA ALA A 7 12.22 44.22 12.04
C ALA A 7 13.09 43.02 11.63
N ALA A 8 13.43 42.16 12.60
CA ALA A 8 14.09 40.89 12.34
C ALA A 8 13.02 39.81 12.08
N SER A 9 12.95 39.34 10.84
CA SER A 9 12.08 38.22 10.45
C SER A 9 12.68 36.91 10.94
N LEU A 10 12.03 36.23 11.89
CA LEU A 10 12.35 34.87 12.28
C LEU A 10 11.85 33.91 11.20
N VAL A 11 12.77 33.28 10.48
CA VAL A 11 12.47 32.16 9.58
C VAL A 11 12.19 30.94 10.45
N ALA A 12 10.94 30.47 10.49
CA ALA A 12 10.59 29.21 11.11
C ALA A 12 11.16 28.07 10.27
N ALA A 13 12.19 27.39 10.78
CA ALA A 13 12.64 26.13 10.22
C ALA A 13 11.58 25.06 10.56
N ALA A 14 10.80 24.64 9.57
CA ALA A 14 10.00 23.44 9.68
C ALA A 14 10.98 22.26 9.78
N ALA A 15 11.14 21.72 10.99
CA ALA A 15 11.80 20.45 11.18
C ALA A 15 10.89 19.39 10.55
N SER A 16 11.24 18.92 9.35
CA SER A 16 10.69 17.69 8.81
C SER A 16 11.05 16.58 9.80
N ALA A 17 10.12 16.25 10.70
CA ALA A 17 10.18 14.99 11.41
C ALA A 17 10.13 13.93 10.32
N THR A 18 11.24 13.25 10.06
CA THR A 18 11.23 11.98 9.34
C THR A 18 10.37 11.04 10.18
N ALA A 19 9.07 10.98 9.89
CA ALA A 19 8.23 9.93 10.42
C ALA A 19 8.92 8.62 10.05
N ALA A 20 9.10 7.72 11.02
CA ALA A 20 9.73 6.43 10.77
C ALA A 20 8.81 5.66 9.82
N CYS A 21 9.16 5.61 8.53
CA CYS A 21 8.45 4.80 7.56
C CYS A 21 8.72 3.33 7.87
N LEU A 22 7.66 2.59 8.18
CA LEU A 22 7.73 1.15 8.38
C LEU A 22 6.98 0.45 7.25
N GLU A 23 7.71 -0.30 6.43
CA GLU A 23 7.11 -1.21 5.47
C GLU A 23 6.73 -2.52 6.17
N GLN A 24 5.42 -2.80 6.23
CA GLN A 24 4.86 -3.96 6.87
C GLN A 24 4.41 -4.99 5.81
N PRO A 25 4.97 -6.20 5.80
CA PRO A 25 4.48 -7.27 4.93
C PRO A 25 3.11 -7.81 5.38
N PRO A 26 2.44 -8.61 4.54
CA PRO A 26 1.21 -9.29 4.90
C PRO A 26 1.43 -10.22 6.09
N SER A 27 0.44 -10.28 6.96
CA SER A 27 0.41 -11.17 8.11
C SER A 27 -0.02 -12.57 7.67
N ALA A 28 0.98 -13.36 7.28
CA ALA A 28 0.81 -14.76 6.90
C ALA A 28 1.82 -15.67 7.60
N ILE A 29 1.51 -16.95 7.68
CA ILE A 29 2.40 -17.96 8.23
C ILE A 29 3.42 -18.35 7.15
N GLY A 30 4.48 -17.53 7.02
CA GLY A 30 5.63 -17.80 6.16
C GLY A 30 5.55 -17.20 4.75
N PHE A 31 6.70 -17.19 4.09
CA PHE A 31 6.88 -16.82 2.68
C PHE A 31 7.41 -18.01 1.88
N PRO A 32 7.07 -18.13 0.58
CA PRO A 32 6.21 -17.22 -0.19
C PRO A 32 4.71 -17.41 0.05
N ILE A 33 3.92 -16.37 -0.18
CA ILE A 33 2.45 -16.46 -0.31
C ILE A 33 2.12 -16.43 -1.80
N ASN A 34 1.49 -17.47 -2.33
CA ASN A 34 1.13 -17.50 -3.76
C ASN A 34 -0.26 -16.92 -3.96
N PHE A 35 -0.34 -15.85 -4.75
CA PHE A 35 -1.58 -15.26 -5.21
C PHE A 35 -1.96 -15.85 -6.56
N ASP A 36 -3.23 -16.23 -6.69
CA ASP A 36 -3.82 -16.80 -7.88
C ASP A 36 -5.26 -16.29 -8.02
N ILE A 37 -5.32 -15.05 -8.52
CA ILE A 37 -6.50 -14.21 -8.57
C ILE A 37 -7.25 -14.53 -9.85
N THR A 38 -8.48 -15.05 -9.70
CA THR A 38 -9.38 -15.36 -10.82
C THR A 38 -10.78 -14.84 -10.48
N PRO A 39 -11.70 -14.71 -11.46
CA PRO A 39 -13.06 -14.23 -11.19
C PRO A 39 -13.84 -15.10 -10.19
N SER A 40 -13.54 -16.39 -10.11
CA SER A 40 -14.20 -17.33 -9.19
C SER A 40 -13.47 -17.53 -7.86
N ARG A 41 -12.26 -16.99 -7.74
CA ARG A 41 -11.42 -17.12 -6.55
C ARG A 41 -10.69 -15.79 -6.27
N PRO A 42 -11.34 -14.88 -5.54
CA PRO A 42 -10.66 -13.71 -5.01
C PRO A 42 -9.63 -14.13 -3.96
N ASN A 43 -8.61 -13.29 -3.76
CA ASN A 43 -7.59 -13.50 -2.73
C ASN A 43 -7.71 -12.44 -1.65
N THR A 44 -7.70 -12.86 -0.38
CA THR A 44 -7.64 -11.95 0.76
C THR A 44 -6.21 -11.76 1.24
N ILE A 45 -5.89 -10.54 1.65
CA ILE A 45 -4.61 -10.16 2.24
C ILE A 45 -4.86 -9.30 3.48
N SER A 46 -4.16 -9.60 4.58
CA SER A 46 -4.29 -8.89 5.85
C SER A 46 -2.95 -8.37 6.33
N PHE A 47 -2.95 -7.21 6.95
CA PHE A 47 -1.79 -6.58 7.56
C PHE A 47 -2.11 -6.28 9.03
N GLN A 48 -1.26 -6.77 9.93
CA GLN A 48 -1.26 -6.36 11.33
C GLN A 48 -0.37 -5.13 11.46
N ILE A 49 -0.95 -3.99 11.80
CA ILE A 49 -0.20 -2.74 11.97
C ILE A 49 0.31 -2.68 13.41
N PRO A 50 1.58 -2.31 13.64
CA PRO A 50 2.09 -2.21 14.99
C PRO A 50 1.26 -1.23 15.84
N PRO A 51 1.09 -1.52 17.14
CA PRO A 51 0.36 -0.63 18.02
C PRO A 51 1.04 0.73 18.11
N ASN A 52 0.25 1.78 18.25
CA ASN A 52 0.69 3.19 18.29
C ASN A 52 1.32 3.71 16.99
N SER A 53 1.13 3.02 15.86
CA SER A 53 1.45 3.59 14.55
C SER A 53 0.67 4.88 14.32
N VAL A 54 1.40 5.97 14.06
CA VAL A 54 0.86 7.30 13.78
C VAL A 54 1.10 7.66 12.31
N GLY A 55 0.13 8.33 11.70
CA GLY A 55 0.19 8.72 10.29
C GLY A 55 -0.64 7.82 9.37
N PRO A 56 -0.45 7.95 8.04
CA PRO A 56 -1.18 7.16 7.06
C PRO A 56 -0.64 5.72 7.00
N CYS A 57 -1.54 4.81 6.65
CA CYS A 57 -1.24 3.45 6.22
C CYS A 57 -1.53 3.38 4.72
N GLN A 58 -0.47 3.24 3.93
CA GLN A 58 -0.53 3.23 2.47
C GLN A 58 -0.35 1.81 1.93
N LEU A 59 -1.37 1.31 1.24
CA LEU A 59 -1.25 0.04 0.53
C LEU A 59 -0.49 0.27 -0.77
N ILE A 60 0.58 -0.50 -0.95
CA ILE A 60 1.44 -0.45 -2.13
C ILE A 60 1.61 -1.83 -2.76
N ALA A 61 1.86 -1.85 -4.06
CA ALA A 61 2.40 -3.00 -4.77
C ALA A 61 3.86 -2.70 -5.13
N LYS A 62 4.80 -3.55 -4.74
CA LYS A 62 6.23 -3.40 -5.00
C LYS A 62 6.76 -4.65 -5.67
N PHE A 63 7.19 -4.53 -6.92
CA PHE A 63 7.76 -5.65 -7.68
C PHE A 63 9.05 -5.20 -8.36
N PRO A 64 10.21 -5.82 -8.05
CA PRO A 64 11.47 -5.46 -8.69
C PRO A 64 11.39 -5.71 -10.20
N ASN A 65 12.32 -5.11 -10.95
CA ASN A 65 12.37 -5.32 -12.39
C ASN A 65 12.58 -6.81 -12.72
N GLY A 66 11.82 -7.33 -13.69
CA GLY A 66 11.87 -8.74 -14.08
C GLY A 66 11.18 -9.73 -13.13
N TYR A 67 10.48 -9.26 -12.08
CA TYR A 67 9.77 -10.15 -11.17
C TYR A 67 8.69 -10.97 -11.90
N PRO A 68 8.56 -12.29 -11.63
CA PRO A 68 7.59 -13.12 -12.32
C PRO A 68 6.16 -12.78 -11.88
N ILE A 69 5.41 -12.18 -12.80
CA ILE A 69 3.97 -11.97 -12.70
C ILE A 69 3.37 -12.58 -13.96
N THR A 70 2.45 -13.52 -13.78
CA THR A 70 1.70 -14.11 -14.90
C THR A 70 0.34 -13.45 -14.95
N SER A 71 -0.06 -13.00 -16.13
CA SER A 71 -1.39 -12.45 -16.37
C SER A 71 -1.94 -12.96 -17.70
N THR A 72 -3.18 -13.41 -17.70
CA THR A 72 -3.89 -13.86 -18.92
C THR A 72 -5.30 -13.32 -18.93
N GLY A 73 -5.86 -13.09 -20.12
CA GLY A 73 -7.20 -12.50 -20.26
C GLY A 73 -7.29 -11.12 -19.62
N SER A 74 -8.35 -10.89 -18.84
CA SER A 74 -8.51 -9.67 -18.03
C SER A 74 -7.56 -9.67 -16.82
N ASP A 75 -6.76 -8.62 -16.69
CA ASP A 75 -5.71 -8.53 -15.68
C ASP A 75 -5.81 -7.28 -14.80
N LEU A 76 -6.91 -6.53 -14.93
CA LEU A 76 -7.23 -5.44 -14.02
C LEU A 76 -7.77 -6.04 -12.72
N VAL A 77 -7.08 -5.80 -11.62
CA VAL A 77 -7.45 -6.28 -10.29
C VAL A 77 -8.04 -5.14 -9.50
N ASN A 78 -9.25 -5.34 -8.98
CA ASN A 78 -9.86 -4.47 -7.98
C ASN A 78 -9.31 -4.82 -6.60
N VAL A 79 -9.15 -3.78 -5.77
CA VAL A 79 -8.78 -3.90 -4.37
C VAL A 79 -9.95 -3.39 -3.55
N ILE A 80 -10.58 -4.28 -2.80
CA ILE A 80 -11.74 -3.98 -1.96
C ILE A 80 -11.29 -4.04 -0.51
N ALA A 81 -11.61 -3.02 0.28
CA ALA A 81 -11.33 -3.05 1.72
C ALA A 81 -12.35 -3.94 2.44
N LEU A 82 -11.90 -5.02 3.10
CA LEU A 82 -12.76 -5.88 3.91
C LEU A 82 -12.80 -5.46 5.38
N ASP A 83 -11.79 -4.70 5.81
CA ASP A 83 -11.70 -4.02 7.10
C ASP A 83 -11.01 -2.67 6.87
N GLY A 84 -10.76 -1.91 7.93
CA GLY A 84 -10.18 -0.58 7.83
C GLY A 84 -11.24 0.52 7.92
N PRO A 85 -10.89 1.77 7.58
CA PRO A 85 -11.81 2.90 7.59
C PRO A 85 -12.73 2.98 6.35
N ALA A 86 -12.48 2.17 5.32
CA ALA A 86 -13.22 2.15 4.06
C ALA A 86 -13.88 0.79 3.78
N GLN A 87 -14.28 0.06 4.83
CA GLN A 87 -14.83 -1.29 4.72
C GLN A 87 -15.99 -1.37 3.70
N GLY A 88 -15.91 -2.36 2.81
CA GLY A 88 -16.84 -2.60 1.71
C GLY A 88 -16.60 -1.75 0.45
N ALA A 89 -15.67 -0.81 0.47
CA ALA A 89 -15.41 0.07 -0.68
C ALA A 89 -14.35 -0.50 -1.64
N LEU A 90 -14.52 -0.21 -2.93
CA LEU A 90 -13.44 -0.28 -3.92
C LEU A 90 -12.43 0.83 -3.63
N VAL A 91 -11.23 0.45 -3.19
CA VAL A 91 -10.20 1.39 -2.74
C VAL A 91 -9.05 1.54 -3.73
N GLY A 92 -9.02 0.74 -4.79
CA GLY A 92 -8.09 0.88 -5.89
C GLY A 92 -8.34 -0.16 -6.98
N SER A 93 -7.80 0.11 -8.16
CA SER A 93 -7.76 -0.86 -9.25
C SER A 93 -6.41 -0.76 -9.93
N LEU A 94 -5.74 -1.89 -10.14
CA LEU A 94 -4.41 -1.90 -10.73
C LEU A 94 -4.15 -3.14 -11.58
N ARG A 95 -3.22 -3.00 -12.51
CA ARG A 95 -2.59 -4.11 -13.22
C ARG A 95 -1.24 -4.36 -12.59
N PHE A 96 -1.03 -5.57 -12.08
CA PHE A 96 0.25 -5.95 -11.49
C PHE A 96 1.34 -6.00 -12.56
N ARG A 97 2.44 -5.29 -12.33
CA ARG A 97 3.58 -5.18 -13.26
C ARG A 97 4.89 -5.16 -12.47
N ALA A 98 5.91 -5.78 -13.04
CA ALA A 98 7.27 -5.67 -12.54
C ALA A 98 7.86 -4.30 -12.89
N GLY A 99 8.87 -3.86 -12.13
CA GLY A 99 9.64 -2.67 -12.47
C GLY A 99 9.43 -1.47 -11.55
N GLY A 100 8.85 -1.66 -10.36
CA GLY A 100 8.82 -0.59 -9.36
C GLY A 100 7.77 -0.76 -8.28
N LYS A 101 7.41 0.39 -7.72
CA LYS A 101 6.41 0.54 -6.67
C LYS A 101 5.20 1.29 -7.22
N THR A 102 4.01 0.80 -6.91
CA THR A 102 2.73 1.35 -7.31
C THR A 102 1.91 1.62 -6.06
N PHE A 103 1.49 2.86 -5.90
CA PHE A 103 0.56 3.27 -4.86
C PHE A 103 -0.86 2.79 -5.20
N ILE A 104 -1.57 2.24 -4.21
CA ILE A 104 -2.95 1.78 -4.37
C ILE A 104 -3.90 2.72 -3.61
N ASN A 105 -3.70 2.86 -2.31
CA ASN A 105 -4.53 3.73 -1.46
C ASN A 105 -3.76 4.20 -0.22
N SER A 106 -4.37 5.13 0.51
CA SER A 106 -3.87 5.64 1.78
C SER A 106 -5.04 5.92 2.70
N PHE A 107 -4.96 5.43 3.93
CA PHE A 107 -5.98 5.63 4.95
C PHE A 107 -5.35 5.89 6.32
N ALA A 108 -6.15 6.36 7.28
CA ALA A 108 -5.73 6.34 8.68
C ALA A 108 -5.45 4.88 9.11
N CYS A 109 -4.32 4.66 9.77
CA CYS A 109 -3.95 3.33 10.27
C CYS A 109 -4.99 2.79 11.26
N ARG A 110 -5.23 1.47 11.17
CA ARG A 110 -5.94 0.67 12.17
C ARG A 110 -5.09 -0.56 12.48
N ASP A 111 -5.33 -1.19 13.63
CA ASP A 111 -4.59 -2.38 14.07
C ASP A 111 -4.58 -3.49 13.01
N VAL A 112 -5.69 -3.63 12.28
CA VAL A 112 -5.83 -4.56 11.17
C VAL A 112 -6.32 -3.83 9.94
N MET A 113 -5.66 -4.10 8.82
CA MET A 113 -6.07 -3.64 7.49
C MET A 113 -6.17 -4.88 6.59
N THR A 114 -7.38 -5.18 6.11
CA THR A 114 -7.63 -6.37 5.27
C THR A 114 -8.26 -5.96 3.96
N TYR A 115 -7.78 -6.57 2.88
CA TYR A 115 -8.23 -6.31 1.52
C TYR A 115 -8.52 -7.61 0.77
N GLU A 116 -9.46 -7.53 -0.16
CA GLU A 116 -9.73 -8.54 -1.16
C GLU A 116 -9.22 -8.08 -2.52
N LEU A 117 -8.67 -9.01 -3.28
CA LEU A 117 -8.18 -8.83 -4.63
C LEU A 117 -9.04 -9.68 -5.56
N GLU A 118 -9.68 -9.06 -6.54
CA GLU A 118 -10.54 -9.74 -7.52
C GLU A 118 -10.30 -9.22 -8.94
N ILE A 119 -10.56 -10.04 -9.96
CA ILE A 119 -10.55 -9.58 -11.36
C ILE A 119 -11.74 -8.65 -11.57
N ALA A 120 -11.46 -7.43 -12.04
CA ALA A 120 -12.46 -6.36 -12.11
C ALA A 120 -13.62 -6.67 -13.07
N GLN A 121 -13.36 -7.40 -14.16
CA GLN A 121 -14.37 -7.81 -15.14
C GLN A 121 -13.82 -8.87 -16.09
N GLY A 122 -14.70 -9.72 -16.62
CA GLY A 122 -14.38 -10.71 -17.64
C GLY A 122 -13.55 -11.88 -17.12
N GLU A 123 -13.24 -12.82 -18.00
CA GLU A 123 -12.39 -13.97 -17.69
C GLU A 123 -10.91 -13.56 -17.72
N GLY A 124 -10.16 -14.01 -16.71
CA GLY A 124 -8.74 -13.71 -16.61
C GLY A 124 -8.10 -14.29 -15.36
N GLU A 125 -6.79 -14.08 -15.25
CA GLU A 125 -6.00 -14.62 -14.15
C GLU A 125 -4.79 -13.75 -13.91
N VAL A 126 -4.47 -13.49 -12.63
CA VAL A 126 -3.21 -12.87 -12.21
C VAL A 126 -2.55 -13.71 -11.13
N LYS A 127 -1.30 -14.10 -11.37
CA LYS A 127 -0.49 -14.92 -10.45
C LYS A 127 0.84 -14.25 -10.14
N PHE A 128 1.20 -14.25 -8.86
CA PHE A 128 2.53 -13.87 -8.38
C PHE A 128 2.78 -14.48 -7.00
N SER A 129 4.05 -14.61 -6.61
CA SER A 129 4.42 -14.94 -5.24
C SER A 129 4.72 -13.65 -4.48
N GLN A 130 4.17 -13.49 -3.29
CA GLN A 130 4.66 -12.54 -2.30
C GLN A 130 5.87 -13.13 -1.61
N ILE A 131 6.93 -12.34 -1.49
CA ILE A 131 8.13 -12.62 -0.70
C ILE A 131 8.50 -11.39 0.13
N GLN A 132 9.59 -11.49 0.91
CA GLN A 132 10.05 -10.41 1.78
C GLN A 132 10.39 -9.09 1.05
N GLY A 133 10.67 -9.14 -0.27
CA GLY A 133 11.04 -7.95 -1.06
C GLY A 133 10.14 -7.66 -2.27
N ALA A 134 9.10 -8.46 -2.51
CA ALA A 134 8.22 -8.29 -3.66
C ALA A 134 6.79 -8.76 -3.35
N GLY A 135 5.80 -8.00 -3.81
CA GLY A 135 4.39 -8.22 -3.53
C GLY A 135 3.67 -6.97 -3.04
N LEU A 136 2.63 -7.15 -2.24
CA LEU A 136 1.86 -6.11 -1.57
C LEU A 136 2.44 -5.84 -0.18
N PHE A 137 2.51 -4.57 0.19
CA PHE A 137 3.00 -4.12 1.49
C PHE A 137 2.13 -2.97 1.99
N MET A 138 2.15 -2.78 3.31
CA MET A 138 1.59 -1.59 3.94
C MET A 138 2.74 -0.69 4.41
N ASP A 139 2.84 0.51 3.85
CA ASP A 139 3.74 1.53 4.36
C ASP A 139 3.04 2.30 5.47
N VAL A 140 3.63 2.30 6.66
CA VAL A 140 3.06 2.86 7.88
C VAL A 140 3.85 4.11 8.26
N GLY A 141 3.15 5.24 8.38
CA GLY A 141 3.73 6.55 8.68
C GLY A 141 3.95 7.40 7.43
N ASP A 142 4.65 8.52 7.60
CA ASP A 142 4.95 9.44 6.49
C ASP A 142 6.19 8.96 5.73
N CYS A 143 5.94 8.25 4.63
CA CYS A 143 6.97 7.62 3.80
C CYS A 143 7.41 8.48 2.61
N TYR A 144 6.96 9.75 2.52
CA TYR A 144 7.15 10.64 1.38
C TYR A 144 7.42 12.09 1.77
#